data_AF-A0A972VKP5-F1
#
_entry.id   AF-A0A972VKP5-F1
#
_cell.length_a   1.000
_cell.length_b   1.000
_cell.length_c   1.000
_cell.angle_alpha   90.00
_cell.angle_beta   90.00
_cell.angle_gamma   90.00
#
_symmetry.space_group_name_H-M   'P 1'
#
loop_
_entity.id
_entity.type
_entity.pdbx_description
1 polymer ?
#
loop_
_entity_poly.entity_id
_entity_poly.type
_entity_poly.pdbx_seq_one_letter_code
_entity_poly.pdbx_strand_id
1 'polypeptide(L)'
;TTFKENPYAGEIAYTDHCIGQVVAKRKDLDMYESSLIIVTGDHGEMLGEHGETTHMYYIYQSAIKVPLIFKLPGSMAARRIDDLASIIDIVPTVCDLMAIDPPAGIQGKTLAPYFGSRPPQSEDRYLYCESLHATKYEANSLLGLVSRQWKYIQTTRPELYDLQEDPEEQTNLIETHPQQARSLKDHLSHVLEQTVRQREDQADVPLDPELLKHLRSLGYVGGSGVKEDFTFDQSKEDPKDPIRFHNEYRKIMHLIEQNNLTSARALGEQLLKQHPGIPRLHESLSGVALNQKDYPNAIRYGEKALALKPGRIEVHYNLGVAYSESGQNEAAARQFERVLELMPEDQATFLAKRVQVHNQLGVSYARQTKFDLAIIQFKETLKLNPQQPRMLNTLAWTLVNCPDQALRDPSEALALAQQACALTQSRHPVYLNTLAAVYEALHHFEEAAKTTEKALALAQAKDDQALVTKLQGQLDQLRKALADPN
;
A
#
# COMPACT_ATOMS: atom_id res chain seq x y z
N THR A 1 26.75 -9.76 14.97
CA THR A 1 26.99 -10.32 16.32
C THR A 1 27.17 -9.27 17.40
N THR A 2 27.65 -8.05 17.11
CA THR A 2 27.88 -6.98 18.10
C THR A 2 26.64 -6.43 18.81
N PHE A 3 25.48 -6.37 18.13
CA PHE A 3 24.24 -5.76 18.66
C PHE A 3 23.12 -6.77 18.92
N LYS A 4 23.46 -8.02 19.24
CA LYS A 4 22.48 -9.11 19.36
C LYS A 4 21.35 -8.81 20.36
N GLU A 5 21.70 -8.15 21.48
CA GLU A 5 20.75 -7.81 22.56
C GLU A 5 20.14 -6.41 22.41
N ASN A 6 20.52 -5.65 21.37
CA ASN A 6 19.96 -4.33 21.10
C ASN A 6 19.85 -4.13 19.58
N PRO A 7 18.84 -4.74 18.93
CA PRO A 7 18.68 -4.64 17.48
C PRO A 7 18.52 -3.20 17.00
N TYR A 8 17.92 -2.32 17.80
CA TYR A 8 17.78 -0.89 17.47
C TYR A 8 19.14 -0.18 17.35
N ALA A 9 20.05 -0.40 18.30
CA ALA A 9 21.43 0.08 18.17
C ALA A 9 22.15 -0.55 16.97
N GLY A 10 21.81 -1.80 16.63
CA GLY A 10 22.27 -2.46 15.41
C GLY A 10 21.83 -1.75 14.14
N GLU A 11 20.56 -1.34 14.04
CA GLU A 11 20.02 -0.56 12.92
C GLU A 11 20.69 0.82 12.81
N ILE A 12 20.94 1.50 13.94
CA ILE A 12 21.68 2.76 13.95
C ILE A 12 23.09 2.56 13.42
N ALA A 13 23.81 1.53 13.91
CA ALA A 13 25.17 1.25 13.47
C ALA A 13 25.22 0.82 11.99
N TYR A 14 24.22 0.09 11.50
CA TYR A 14 24.09 -0.25 10.10
C TYR A 14 23.85 1.00 9.23
N THR A 15 22.96 1.88 9.67
CA THR A 15 22.68 3.16 9.02
C THR A 15 23.94 4.03 8.96
N ASP A 16 24.67 4.16 10.08
CA ASP A 16 25.95 4.88 10.15
C ASP A 16 26.98 4.29 9.19
N HIS A 17 27.08 2.95 9.11
CA HIS A 17 27.95 2.28 8.15
C HIS A 17 27.59 2.64 6.69
N CYS A 18 26.31 2.58 6.33
CA CYS A 18 25.84 2.93 4.99
C CYS A 18 26.10 4.41 4.65
N ILE A 19 25.85 5.35 5.57
CA ILE A 19 26.19 6.76 5.39
C ILE A 19 27.70 6.92 5.24
N GLY A 20 28.49 6.20 6.05
CA GLY A 20 29.94 6.17 5.99
C GLY A 20 30.48 5.75 4.63
N GLN A 21 29.84 4.79 3.94
CA GLN A 21 30.21 4.40 2.58
C GLN A 21 30.04 5.55 1.57
N VAL A 22 28.92 6.28 1.66
CA VAL A 22 28.67 7.46 0.80
C VAL A 22 29.69 8.55 1.08
N VAL A 23 29.94 8.84 2.36
CA VAL A 23 30.93 9.84 2.78
C VAL A 23 32.34 9.46 2.33
N ALA A 24 32.76 8.21 2.51
CA ALA A 24 34.07 7.71 2.07
C ALA A 24 34.21 7.86 0.55
N LYS A 25 33.20 7.45 -0.22
CA LYS A 25 33.26 7.58 -1.67
C LYS A 25 33.34 9.04 -2.13
N ARG A 26 32.68 9.97 -1.43
CA ARG A 26 32.79 11.42 -1.71
C ARG A 26 34.18 11.97 -1.40
N LYS A 27 34.87 11.44 -0.38
CA LYS A 27 36.26 11.79 -0.08
C LYS A 27 37.21 11.25 -1.15
N ASP A 28 37.04 10.01 -1.59
CA ASP A 28 37.84 9.41 -2.66
C ASP A 28 37.71 10.14 -4.01
N LEU A 29 36.60 10.84 -4.22
CA LEU A 29 36.33 11.65 -5.42
C LEU A 29 36.70 13.13 -5.25
N ASP A 30 37.34 13.51 -4.13
CA ASP A 30 37.65 14.90 -3.77
C ASP A 30 36.41 15.85 -3.76
N MET A 31 35.21 15.29 -3.57
CA MET A 31 33.94 16.03 -3.57
C MET A 31 33.44 16.34 -2.16
N TYR A 32 33.99 15.71 -1.12
CA TYR A 32 33.46 15.81 0.23
C TYR A 32 33.45 17.26 0.73
N GLU A 33 34.56 17.98 0.58
CA GLU A 33 34.67 19.38 1.02
C GLU A 33 33.69 20.29 0.30
N SER A 34 33.43 20.10 -0.99
CA SER A 34 32.47 20.91 -1.76
C SER A 34 31.00 20.46 -1.62
N SER A 35 30.72 19.38 -0.91
CA SER A 35 29.37 18.83 -0.78
C SER A 35 28.61 19.43 0.42
N LEU A 36 27.34 19.78 0.20
CA LEU A 36 26.32 19.90 1.24
C LEU A 36 25.76 18.51 1.52
N ILE A 37 25.84 18.04 2.77
CA ILE A 37 25.26 16.76 3.20
C ILE A 37 24.29 17.05 4.34
N ILE A 38 23.06 16.56 4.21
CA ILE A 38 22.01 16.69 5.21
C ILE A 38 21.59 15.29 5.62
N VAL A 39 21.61 15.01 6.92
CA VAL A 39 21.18 13.73 7.50
C VAL A 39 20.03 14.01 8.46
N THR A 40 18.89 13.35 8.25
CA THR A 40 17.72 13.47 9.11
C THR A 40 16.89 12.19 9.11
N GLY A 41 15.93 12.09 10.03
CA GLY A 41 14.86 11.09 10.03
C GLY A 41 13.52 11.75 9.75
N ASP A 42 12.57 11.01 9.17
CA ASP A 42 11.19 11.46 9.01
C ASP A 42 10.37 11.30 10.30
N HIS A 43 10.73 10.30 11.12
CA HIS A 43 10.21 10.09 12.47
C HIS A 43 11.23 9.40 13.38
N GLY A 44 10.94 9.41 14.69
CA GLY A 44 11.62 8.62 15.71
C GLY A 44 10.92 7.28 15.97
N GLU A 45 11.29 6.60 17.05
CA GLU A 45 10.79 5.28 17.40
C GLU A 45 10.42 5.27 18.89
N MET A 46 9.20 4.86 19.23
CA MET A 46 8.69 4.99 20.61
C MET A 46 9.26 3.95 21.56
N LEU A 47 9.65 2.78 21.06
CA LEU A 47 10.29 1.71 21.84
C LEU A 47 9.54 1.31 23.14
N GLY A 48 8.21 1.45 23.16
CA GLY A 48 7.35 1.15 24.31
C GLY A 48 6.96 2.35 25.16
N GLU A 49 7.56 3.52 24.93
CA GLU A 49 7.19 4.76 25.59
C GLU A 49 5.73 5.13 25.27
N HIS A 50 5.03 5.67 26.27
CA HIS A 50 3.59 5.95 26.20
C HIS A 50 2.72 4.74 25.79
N GLY A 51 3.28 3.53 25.88
CA GLY A 51 2.63 2.29 25.51
C GLY A 51 2.61 2.01 24.00
N GLU A 52 3.27 2.79 23.15
CA GLU A 52 3.42 2.48 21.71
C GLU A 52 4.69 1.67 21.47
N THR A 53 4.58 0.52 20.82
CA THR A 53 5.75 -0.36 20.58
C THR A 53 6.62 0.04 19.39
N THR A 54 6.10 0.94 18.54
CA THR A 54 6.66 1.32 17.25
C THR A 54 6.49 2.83 17.02
N HIS A 55 6.30 3.26 15.77
CA HIS A 55 5.98 4.63 15.37
C HIS A 55 4.66 4.66 14.57
N MET A 56 4.21 5.89 14.24
CA MET A 56 2.99 6.30 13.50
C MET A 56 1.75 6.56 14.36
N TYR A 57 1.65 6.04 15.59
CA TYR A 57 0.43 6.21 16.37
C TYR A 57 0.42 7.55 17.11
N TYR A 58 1.43 7.83 17.93
CA TYR A 58 1.53 9.05 18.70
C TYR A 58 2.48 10.10 18.10
N ILE A 59 2.43 11.28 18.71
CA ILE A 59 3.24 12.46 18.34
C ILE A 59 4.12 12.93 19.49
N TYR A 60 4.47 12.06 20.45
CA TYR A 60 5.40 12.36 21.55
C TYR A 60 6.82 12.63 21.03
N GLN A 61 7.68 13.22 21.85
CA GLN A 61 9.06 13.60 21.49
C GLN A 61 9.84 12.42 20.91
N SER A 62 9.65 11.21 21.43
CA SER A 62 10.32 10.02 20.89
C SER A 62 9.88 9.65 19.47
N ALA A 63 8.70 10.09 19.02
CA ALA A 63 8.25 9.96 17.65
C ALA A 63 8.66 11.12 16.73
N ILE A 64 8.90 12.33 17.24
CA ILE A 64 9.08 13.53 16.40
C ILE A 64 10.44 14.23 16.53
N LYS A 65 11.20 13.95 17.59
CA LYS A 65 12.52 14.53 17.84
C LYS A 65 13.59 13.74 17.11
N VAL A 66 13.74 14.01 15.83
CA VAL A 66 14.66 13.34 14.91
C VAL A 66 16.02 14.07 14.83
N PRO A 67 17.11 13.38 14.44
CA PRO A 67 18.37 14.04 14.15
C PRO A 67 18.21 15.00 12.96
N LEU A 68 18.93 16.12 12.98
CA LEU A 68 19.09 17.01 11.84
C LEU A 68 20.54 17.51 11.82
N ILE A 69 21.33 16.99 10.89
CA ILE A 69 22.76 17.27 10.79
C ILE A 69 23.04 17.89 9.42
N PHE A 70 23.65 19.09 9.44
CA PHE A 70 24.15 19.76 8.24
C PHE A 70 25.67 19.72 8.21
N LYS A 71 26.24 19.16 7.14
CA LYS A 71 27.62 19.37 6.72
C LYS A 71 27.60 20.36 5.56
N LEU A 72 28.10 21.57 5.80
CA LEU A 72 28.18 22.61 4.78
C LEU A 72 29.41 22.41 3.88
N PRO A 73 29.41 22.96 2.66
CA PRO A 73 30.63 23.09 1.86
C PRO A 73 31.71 23.89 2.58
N GLY A 74 32.97 23.50 2.41
CA GLY A 74 34.12 24.05 3.12
C GLY A 74 34.35 23.45 4.50
N SER A 75 35.28 24.05 5.24
CA SER A 75 35.66 23.62 6.59
C SER A 75 35.03 24.53 7.64
N MET A 76 34.08 23.99 8.40
CA MET A 76 33.49 24.64 9.57
C MET A 76 33.67 23.72 10.78
N ALA A 77 33.99 24.31 11.94
CA ALA A 77 34.02 23.56 13.19
C ALA A 77 32.62 23.00 13.51
N ALA A 78 32.57 21.73 13.91
CA ALA A 78 31.32 21.10 14.34
C ALA A 78 30.75 21.86 15.55
N ARG A 79 29.45 22.14 15.51
CA ARG A 79 28.72 22.83 16.57
C ARG A 79 27.33 22.24 16.74
N ARG A 80 26.82 22.26 17.97
CA ARG A 80 25.43 21.95 18.28
C ARG A 80 24.67 23.26 18.41
N ILE A 81 23.55 23.37 17.70
CA ILE A 81 22.59 24.46 17.86
C ILE A 81 21.43 23.89 18.65
N ASP A 82 21.19 24.44 19.83
CA ASP A 82 20.07 24.07 20.69
C ASP A 82 18.92 25.05 20.46
N ASP A 83 18.20 24.86 19.35
CA ASP A 83 17.03 25.67 18.97
C ASP A 83 16.04 24.83 18.15
N LEU A 84 14.83 25.35 17.94
CA LEU A 84 13.78 24.67 17.19
C LEU A 84 14.05 24.65 15.67
N ALA A 85 14.09 23.44 15.11
CA ALA A 85 14.11 23.19 13.68
C ALA A 85 13.07 22.14 13.31
N SER A 86 12.55 22.23 12.09
CA SER A 86 11.64 21.25 11.51
C SER A 86 12.16 20.76 10.16
N ILE A 87 11.78 19.55 9.76
CA ILE A 87 12.16 18.97 8.46
C ILE A 87 11.68 19.84 7.28
N ILE A 88 10.59 20.60 7.45
CA ILE A 88 10.10 21.52 6.42
C ILE A 88 11.07 22.69 6.17
N ASP A 89 11.98 22.97 7.09
CA ASP A 89 12.98 24.03 6.96
C ASP A 89 14.12 23.64 6.01
N ILE A 90 14.27 22.35 5.69
CA ILE A 90 15.37 21.85 4.86
C ILE A 90 15.33 22.48 3.48
N VAL A 91 14.18 22.48 2.81
CA VAL A 91 14.04 23.00 1.44
C VAL A 91 14.35 24.51 1.37
N PRO A 92 13.73 25.40 2.17
CA PRO A 92 14.07 26.83 2.13
C PRO A 92 15.54 27.08 2.52
N THR A 93 16.11 26.29 3.43
CA THR A 93 17.55 26.38 3.79
C THR A 93 18.46 26.04 2.60
N VAL A 94 18.15 24.97 1.88
CA VAL A 94 18.93 24.58 0.68
C VAL A 94 18.82 25.64 -0.40
N CYS A 95 17.61 26.17 -0.63
CA CYS A 95 17.38 27.23 -1.60
C CYS A 95 18.22 28.48 -1.29
N ASP A 96 18.20 28.93 -0.03
CA ASP A 96 18.98 30.07 0.46
C ASP A 96 20.50 29.84 0.29
N LEU A 97 21.00 28.69 0.77
CA LEU A 97 22.43 28.33 0.63
C LEU A 97 22.91 28.24 -0.83
N MET A 98 22.03 27.88 -1.76
CA MET A 98 22.34 27.74 -3.18
C MET A 98 21.98 28.97 -4.00
N ALA A 99 21.43 30.03 -3.39
CA ALA A 99 20.87 31.20 -4.06
C ALA A 99 19.84 30.84 -5.16
N ILE A 100 18.96 29.88 -4.84
CA ILE A 100 17.84 29.44 -5.68
C ILE A 100 16.56 30.03 -5.11
N ASP A 101 15.69 30.56 -5.98
CA ASP A 101 14.36 31.00 -5.56
C ASP A 101 13.51 29.78 -5.15
N PRO A 102 12.97 29.74 -3.92
CA PRO A 102 12.13 28.62 -3.50
C PRO A 102 10.84 28.57 -4.34
N PRO A 103 10.40 27.39 -4.77
CA PRO A 103 9.08 27.21 -5.37
C PRO A 103 7.95 27.87 -4.56
N ALA A 104 6.95 28.39 -5.28
CA ALA A 104 5.78 29.02 -4.66
C ALA A 104 5.06 28.02 -3.73
N GLY A 105 4.65 28.49 -2.55
CA GLY A 105 3.92 27.67 -1.58
C GLY A 105 4.78 26.78 -0.67
N ILE A 106 6.11 26.85 -0.77
CA ILE A 106 7.00 26.17 0.18
C ILE A 106 6.81 26.74 1.59
N GLN A 107 6.62 25.84 2.55
CA GLN A 107 6.55 26.13 3.99
C GLN A 107 7.93 26.04 4.64
N GLY A 108 8.04 26.51 5.88
CA GLY A 108 9.28 26.48 6.66
C GLY A 108 10.06 27.80 6.63
N LYS A 109 11.14 27.85 7.42
CA LYS A 109 12.06 28.99 7.51
C LYS A 109 13.48 28.52 7.18
N THR A 110 14.27 29.37 6.52
CA THR A 110 15.69 29.09 6.30
C THR A 110 16.45 29.01 7.64
N LEU A 111 17.28 27.98 7.80
CA LEU A 111 18.19 27.81 8.92
C LEU A 111 19.57 28.43 8.65
N ALA A 112 19.80 29.00 7.46
CA ALA A 112 21.08 29.60 7.09
C ALA A 112 21.61 30.64 8.10
N PRO A 113 20.77 31.50 8.75
CA PRO A 113 21.23 32.41 9.78
C PRO A 113 21.94 31.72 10.96
N TYR A 114 21.55 30.49 11.27
CA TYR A 114 22.16 29.71 12.35
C TYR A 114 23.54 29.16 11.99
N PHE A 115 23.93 29.17 10.71
CA PHE A 115 25.25 28.70 10.27
C PHE A 115 26.33 29.77 10.37
N GLY A 116 25.96 31.05 10.55
CA GLY A 116 26.92 32.13 10.77
C GLY A 116 27.66 32.06 12.11
N SER A 117 28.65 32.93 12.29
CA SER A 117 29.43 33.06 13.54
C SER A 117 28.63 33.64 14.71
N ARG A 118 27.49 34.28 14.43
CA ARG A 118 26.53 34.79 15.41
C ARG A 118 25.15 34.27 15.05
N PRO A 119 24.70 33.15 15.66
CA PRO A 119 23.34 32.67 15.45
C PRO A 119 22.33 33.73 15.95
N PRO A 120 21.14 33.79 15.35
CA PRO A 120 20.09 34.68 15.83
C PRO A 120 19.66 34.29 17.26
N GLN A 121 19.02 35.24 17.95
CA GLN A 121 18.30 34.91 19.18
C GLN A 121 17.13 33.98 18.83
N SER A 122 16.92 32.97 19.67
CA SER A 122 15.80 32.02 19.51
C SER A 122 14.48 32.78 19.44
N GLU A 123 13.73 32.57 18.35
CA GLU A 123 12.40 33.14 18.17
C GLU A 123 11.36 32.30 18.90
N ASP A 124 10.27 32.95 19.35
CA ASP A 124 9.06 32.24 19.77
C ASP A 124 8.43 31.56 18.55
N ARG A 125 8.82 30.31 18.33
CA ARG A 125 8.40 29.48 17.21
C ARG A 125 7.52 28.34 17.69
N TYR A 126 6.45 28.09 16.93
CA TYR A 126 5.54 26.97 17.13
C TYR A 126 5.62 26.01 15.93
N LEU A 127 5.85 24.74 16.22
CA LEU A 127 5.90 23.66 15.24
C LEU A 127 4.64 22.81 15.35
N TYR A 128 3.95 22.63 14.23
CA TYR A 128 2.81 21.74 14.13
C TYR A 128 3.26 20.29 13.97
N CYS A 129 2.60 19.37 14.66
CA CYS A 129 2.75 17.94 14.46
C CYS A 129 1.39 17.25 14.54
N GLU A 130 1.22 16.15 13.80
CA GLU A 130 -0.04 15.41 13.78
C GLU A 130 0.15 13.91 13.65
N SER A 131 -0.82 13.16 14.17
CA SER A 131 -1.07 11.79 13.74
C SER A 131 -2.56 11.59 13.57
N LEU A 132 -2.91 11.17 12.35
CA LEU A 132 -4.27 10.82 11.99
C LEU A 132 -4.51 9.32 12.09
N HIS A 133 -3.52 8.55 12.55
CA HIS A 133 -3.57 7.09 12.49
C HIS A 133 -4.63 6.49 13.40
N ALA A 134 -4.91 7.12 14.54
CA ALA A 134 -5.97 6.72 15.46
C ALA A 134 -7.39 6.79 14.83
N THR A 135 -7.61 7.62 13.80
CA THR A 135 -8.89 7.70 13.08
C THR A 135 -9.29 6.40 12.39
N LYS A 136 -8.31 5.50 12.16
CA LYS A 136 -8.54 4.14 11.67
C LYS A 136 -9.36 3.28 12.65
N TYR A 137 -9.43 3.68 13.91
CA TYR A 137 -10.14 3.03 15.02
C TYR A 137 -11.33 3.87 15.50
N GLU A 138 -11.80 4.84 14.70
CA GLU A 138 -12.88 5.77 15.06
C GLU A 138 -12.58 6.71 16.24
N ALA A 139 -11.34 6.72 16.71
CA ALA A 139 -10.84 7.71 17.67
C ALA A 139 -10.50 9.04 16.97
N ASN A 140 -10.37 10.10 17.77
CA ASN A 140 -9.92 11.40 17.25
C ASN A 140 -8.44 11.37 16.79
N SER A 141 -8.10 12.30 15.92
CA SER A 141 -6.72 12.61 15.53
C SER A 141 -5.94 13.20 16.71
N LEU A 142 -4.61 13.08 16.67
CA LEU A 142 -3.71 13.80 17.57
C LEU A 142 -3.18 15.01 16.81
N LEU A 143 -3.52 16.21 17.27
CA LEU A 143 -3.04 17.47 16.70
C LEU A 143 -2.21 18.19 17.75
N GLY A 144 -0.99 18.55 17.43
CA GLY A 144 -0.02 19.04 18.40
C GLY A 144 0.65 20.34 17.98
N LEU A 145 1.06 21.10 18.98
CA LEU A 145 1.89 22.29 18.83
C LEU A 145 3.08 22.21 19.79
N VAL A 146 4.28 22.33 19.26
CA VAL A 146 5.54 22.28 20.00
C VAL A 146 6.21 23.64 19.96
N SER A 147 6.61 24.14 21.12
CA SER A 147 7.49 25.29 21.29
C SER A 147 8.76 24.85 22.03
N ARG A 148 9.66 25.79 22.34
CA ARG A 148 10.93 25.48 23.01
C ARG A 148 10.71 24.90 24.41
N GLN A 149 9.71 25.39 25.13
CA GLN A 149 9.39 24.94 26.49
C GLN A 149 8.14 24.08 26.51
N TRP A 150 7.10 24.42 25.75
CA TRP A 150 5.80 23.78 25.93
C TRP A 150 5.42 22.93 24.74
N LYS A 151 4.71 21.84 25.03
CA LYS A 151 3.98 21.06 24.03
C LYS A 151 2.53 20.88 24.45
N TYR A 152 1.64 21.16 23.51
CA TYR A 152 0.21 20.92 23.64
C TYR A 152 -0.21 19.85 22.66
N ILE A 153 -1.02 18.88 23.10
CA ILE A 153 -1.61 17.85 22.27
C ILE A 153 -3.13 17.90 22.46
N GLN A 154 -3.84 18.22 21.40
CA GLN A 154 -5.29 18.22 21.37
C GLN A 154 -5.81 16.81 21.08
N THR A 155 -6.51 16.26 22.07
CA THR A 155 -7.25 14.98 22.01
C THR A 155 -8.51 15.10 22.87
N THR A 156 -9.24 13.99 23.09
CA THR A 156 -10.50 14.01 23.88
C THR A 156 -10.16 14.33 25.34
N ARG A 157 -8.96 13.91 25.76
CA ARG A 157 -8.32 14.23 27.02
C ARG A 157 -7.00 14.94 26.72
N PRO A 158 -7.03 16.28 26.53
CA PRO A 158 -5.88 17.04 26.06
C PRO A 158 -4.72 17.01 27.04
N GLU A 159 -3.53 17.22 26.48
CA GLU A 159 -2.26 17.07 27.19
C GLU A 159 -1.41 18.34 27.03
N LEU A 160 -0.73 18.71 28.12
CA LEU A 160 0.23 19.81 28.15
C LEU A 160 1.49 19.35 28.88
N TYR A 161 2.65 19.55 28.28
CA TYR A 161 3.94 19.18 28.85
C TYR A 161 4.92 20.35 28.82
N ASP A 162 5.73 20.48 29.86
CA ASP A 162 6.93 21.31 29.86
C ASP A 162 8.12 20.44 29.43
N LEU A 163 8.58 20.62 28.20
CA LEU A 163 9.67 19.85 27.59
C LEU A 163 11.06 20.13 28.18
N GLN A 164 11.23 21.19 28.97
CA GLN A 164 12.51 21.47 29.65
C GLN A 164 12.61 20.66 30.94
N GLU A 165 11.52 20.59 31.71
CA GLU A 165 11.48 19.84 32.97
C GLU A 165 11.08 18.38 32.77
N ASP A 166 10.28 18.08 31.75
CA ASP A 166 9.71 16.77 31.42
C ASP A 166 9.89 16.44 29.93
N PRO A 167 11.13 16.20 29.47
CA PRO A 167 11.43 15.88 28.06
C PRO A 167 10.85 14.54 27.59
N GLU A 168 10.45 13.67 28.52
CA GLU A 168 9.81 12.36 28.27
C GLU A 168 8.27 12.43 28.29
N GLU A 169 7.70 13.60 28.62
CA GLU A 169 6.26 13.88 28.62
C GLU A 169 5.45 12.98 29.57
N GLN A 170 5.98 12.68 30.75
CA GLN A 170 5.36 11.77 31.72
C GLN A 170 4.25 12.42 32.56
N THR A 171 4.29 13.75 32.75
CA THR A 171 3.39 14.48 33.65
C THR A 171 2.53 15.48 32.88
N ASN A 172 1.25 15.14 32.72
CA ASN A 172 0.31 16.05 32.08
C ASN A 172 -0.04 17.25 32.99
N LEU A 173 0.29 18.45 32.55
CA LEU A 173 0.11 19.72 33.26
C LEU A 173 -1.18 20.47 32.86
N ILE A 174 -2.08 19.84 32.09
CA ILE A 174 -3.29 20.49 31.55
C ILE A 174 -4.16 21.14 32.64
N GLU A 175 -4.28 20.50 33.81
CA GLU A 175 -5.10 20.97 34.93
C GLU A 175 -4.41 22.07 35.75
N THR A 176 -3.08 22.00 35.86
CA THR A 176 -2.29 22.94 36.68
C THR A 176 -1.92 24.22 35.93
N HIS A 177 -1.87 24.17 34.59
CA HIS A 177 -1.49 25.29 33.72
C HIS A 177 -2.55 25.61 32.64
N PRO A 178 -3.82 25.87 33.02
CA PRO A 178 -4.92 26.03 32.06
C PRO A 178 -4.77 27.27 31.16
N GLN A 179 -4.12 28.33 31.63
CA GLN A 179 -3.86 29.53 30.81
C GLN A 179 -2.87 29.24 29.68
N GLN A 180 -1.80 28.49 29.98
CA GLN A 180 -0.81 28.08 28.99
C GLN A 180 -1.43 27.13 27.96
N ALA A 181 -2.23 26.16 28.42
CA ALA A 181 -2.97 25.25 27.56
C ALA A 181 -3.89 26.00 26.59
N ARG A 182 -4.64 27.00 27.10
CA ARG A 182 -5.53 27.82 26.27
C ARG A 182 -4.76 28.61 25.22
N SER A 183 -3.66 29.24 25.60
CA SER A 183 -2.79 29.96 24.66
C SER A 183 -2.33 29.07 23.52
N LEU A 184 -1.79 27.87 23.82
CA LEU A 184 -1.31 26.95 22.78
C LEU A 184 -2.44 26.38 21.93
N LYS A 185 -3.61 26.14 22.51
CA LYS A 185 -4.81 25.73 21.76
C LYS A 185 -5.26 26.82 20.77
N ASP A 186 -5.23 28.08 21.17
CA ASP A 186 -5.60 29.21 20.30
C ASP A 186 -4.59 29.34 19.14
N HIS A 187 -3.29 29.18 19.42
CA HIS A 187 -2.26 29.12 18.37
C HIS A 187 -2.45 27.93 17.41
N LEU A 188 -2.73 26.74 17.95
CA LEU A 188 -3.00 25.55 17.14
C LEU A 188 -4.19 25.79 16.21
N SER A 189 -5.27 26.39 16.72
CA SER A 189 -6.45 26.72 15.92
C SER A 189 -6.11 27.65 14.76
N HIS A 190 -5.27 28.66 15.00
CA HIS A 190 -4.80 29.57 13.95
C HIS A 190 -3.97 28.85 12.87
N VAL A 191 -3.06 27.95 13.27
CA VAL A 191 -2.26 27.15 12.32
C VAL A 191 -3.15 26.25 11.46
N LEU A 192 -4.15 25.62 12.07
CA LEU A 192 -5.10 24.76 11.36
C LEU A 192 -5.94 25.56 10.36
N GLU A 193 -6.45 26.74 10.73
CA GLU A 193 -7.18 27.64 9.83
C GLU A 193 -6.33 28.05 8.61
N GLN A 194 -5.05 28.38 8.82
CA GLN A 194 -4.14 28.72 7.73
C GLN A 194 -3.86 27.51 6.82
N THR A 195 -3.68 26.33 7.41
CA THR A 195 -3.42 25.08 6.67
C THR A 195 -4.61 24.70 5.79
N VAL A 196 -5.83 24.82 6.31
CA VAL A 196 -7.07 24.57 5.55
C VAL A 196 -7.20 25.54 4.37
N ARG A 197 -6.98 26.86 4.59
CA ARG A 197 -7.03 27.86 3.51
C ARG A 197 -5.98 27.61 2.44
N GLN A 198 -4.74 27.32 2.82
CA GLN A 198 -3.67 27.00 1.86
C GLN A 198 -3.99 25.77 1.01
N ARG A 199 -4.66 24.77 1.59
CA ARG A 199 -5.11 23.59 0.83
C ARG A 199 -6.22 23.92 -0.15
N GLU A 200 -7.20 24.74 0.23
CA GLU A 200 -8.26 25.19 -0.69
C GLU A 200 -7.66 25.94 -1.89
N ASP A 201 -6.65 26.78 -1.66
CA ASP A 201 -5.95 27.52 -2.72
C ASP A 201 -5.05 26.63 -3.61
N GLN A 202 -4.51 25.52 -3.06
CA GLN A 202 -3.64 24.58 -3.78
C GLN A 202 -4.38 23.42 -4.47
N ALA A 203 -5.66 23.19 -4.14
CA ALA A 203 -6.48 22.13 -4.73
C ALA A 203 -6.63 22.26 -6.27
N ASP A 204 -6.34 23.43 -6.83
CA ASP A 204 -6.38 23.73 -8.26
C ASP A 204 -5.05 23.49 -9.02
N VAL A 205 -3.98 23.02 -8.37
CA VAL A 205 -2.71 22.72 -9.05
C VAL A 205 -2.66 21.24 -9.45
N PRO A 206 -2.78 20.89 -10.75
CA PRO A 206 -2.71 19.50 -11.17
C PRO A 206 -1.29 18.96 -10.96
N LEU A 207 -1.17 17.93 -10.11
CA LEU A 207 0.07 17.18 -9.91
C LEU A 207 0.48 16.45 -11.20
N ASP A 208 1.76 16.52 -11.55
CA ASP A 208 2.34 15.82 -12.69
C ASP A 208 2.06 14.30 -12.62
N PRO A 209 1.44 13.69 -13.65
CA PRO A 209 1.17 12.26 -13.73
C PRO A 209 2.40 11.35 -13.50
N GLU A 210 3.59 11.76 -13.93
CA GLU A 210 4.82 10.96 -13.72
C GLU A 210 5.33 11.07 -12.28
N LEU A 211 5.21 12.23 -11.63
CA LEU A 211 5.49 12.40 -10.20
C LEU A 211 4.54 11.54 -9.35
N LEU A 212 3.24 11.55 -9.68
CA LEU A 212 2.25 10.68 -9.03
C LEU A 212 2.58 9.19 -9.18
N LYS A 213 3.07 8.76 -10.35
CA LYS A 213 3.51 7.40 -10.60
C LYS A 213 4.76 7.03 -9.78
N HIS A 214 5.70 7.96 -9.63
CA HIS A 214 6.87 7.78 -8.75
C HIS A 214 6.46 7.67 -7.29
N LEU A 215 5.64 8.59 -6.79
CA LEU A 215 5.13 8.55 -5.42
C LEU A 215 4.31 7.28 -5.14
N ARG A 216 3.57 6.77 -6.13
CA ARG A 216 2.90 5.45 -6.07
C ARG A 216 3.90 4.29 -5.98
N SER A 217 4.98 4.30 -6.77
CA SER A 217 6.01 3.25 -6.74
C SER A 217 6.74 3.15 -5.40
N LEU A 218 6.81 4.28 -4.68
CA LEU A 218 7.40 4.40 -3.35
C LEU A 218 6.39 4.17 -2.22
N GLY A 219 5.10 3.94 -2.53
CA GLY A 219 4.06 3.65 -1.54
C GLY A 219 3.42 4.87 -0.86
N TYR A 220 3.77 6.10 -1.26
CA TYR A 220 3.21 7.35 -0.70
C TYR A 220 1.79 7.67 -1.19
N VAL A 221 1.26 6.92 -2.16
CA VAL A 221 -0.07 7.13 -2.73
C VAL A 221 -0.87 5.84 -2.65
N GLY A 222 -1.67 5.72 -1.59
CA GLY A 222 -2.59 4.61 -1.34
C GLY A 222 -3.42 4.90 -0.09
N GLY A 223 -4.75 4.84 -0.22
CA GLY A 223 -5.69 5.22 0.85
C GLY A 223 -5.46 4.41 2.13
N SER A 224 -4.77 4.99 3.10
CA SER A 224 -4.42 4.37 4.39
C SER A 224 -5.63 4.14 5.31
N GLY A 225 -6.84 4.51 4.85
CA GLY A 225 -8.07 4.51 5.64
C GLY A 225 -8.07 5.56 6.75
N VAL A 226 -7.08 6.45 6.75
CA VAL A 226 -7.03 7.65 7.56
C VAL A 226 -8.07 8.64 7.03
N LYS A 227 -8.85 9.23 7.94
CA LYS A 227 -9.69 10.38 7.61
C LYS A 227 -8.96 11.63 8.05
N GLU A 228 -8.77 12.56 7.13
CA GLU A 228 -8.37 13.92 7.48
C GLU A 228 -9.59 14.60 8.12
N ASP A 229 -9.55 14.71 9.45
CA ASP A 229 -10.58 15.36 10.25
C ASP A 229 -9.87 16.26 11.27
N PHE A 230 -9.97 17.56 11.02
CA PHE A 230 -9.46 18.63 11.90
C PHE A 230 -10.54 19.11 12.87
N THR A 231 -11.74 18.52 12.82
CA THR A 231 -12.83 18.81 13.76
C THR A 231 -12.78 17.84 14.93
N PHE A 232 -12.90 18.38 16.14
CA PHE A 232 -12.75 17.60 17.35
C PHE A 232 -14.12 17.17 17.90
N ASP A 233 -14.46 15.89 17.71
CA ASP A 233 -15.74 15.32 18.13
C ASP A 233 -15.60 14.70 19.53
N GLN A 234 -16.21 15.34 20.54
CA GLN A 234 -16.17 14.84 21.92
C GLN A 234 -16.89 13.50 22.12
N SER A 235 -17.68 13.03 21.15
CA SER A 235 -18.32 11.72 21.20
C SER A 235 -17.39 10.56 20.79
N LYS A 236 -16.27 10.86 20.11
CA LYS A 236 -15.28 9.86 19.71
C LYS A 236 -14.32 9.51 20.84
N GLU A 237 -13.82 8.28 20.80
CA GLU A 237 -12.83 7.78 21.75
C GLU A 237 -11.53 8.62 21.69
N ASP A 238 -10.87 8.71 22.85
CA ASP A 238 -9.56 9.33 22.91
C ASP A 238 -8.54 8.41 22.20
N PRO A 239 -7.64 8.96 21.37
CA PRO A 239 -6.65 8.16 20.67
C PRO A 239 -5.77 7.32 21.60
N LYS A 240 -5.65 7.63 22.89
CA LYS A 240 -4.87 6.80 23.81
C LYS A 240 -5.55 5.48 24.18
N ASP A 241 -6.86 5.35 23.98
CA ASP A 241 -7.62 4.14 24.36
C ASP A 241 -7.35 2.94 23.44
N PRO A 242 -7.30 3.07 22.09
CA PRO A 242 -7.02 1.95 21.20
C PRO A 242 -5.56 1.48 21.16
N ILE A 243 -4.60 2.11 21.85
CA ILE A 243 -3.17 1.83 21.65
C ILE A 243 -2.80 0.36 21.89
N ARG A 244 -3.37 -0.26 22.93
CA ARG A 244 -3.14 -1.67 23.23
C ARG A 244 -3.66 -2.56 22.11
N PHE A 245 -4.87 -2.27 21.63
CA PHE A 245 -5.44 -2.95 20.47
C PHE A 245 -4.57 -2.75 19.23
N HIS A 246 -4.08 -1.52 18.99
CA HIS A 246 -3.22 -1.19 17.86
C HIS A 246 -1.94 -2.04 17.87
N ASN A 247 -1.25 -2.14 19.00
CA ASN A 247 -0.03 -2.93 19.12
C ASN A 247 -0.30 -4.42 18.87
N GLU A 248 -1.36 -4.99 19.45
CA GLU A 248 -1.74 -6.39 19.20
C GLU A 248 -2.13 -6.62 17.73
N TYR A 249 -2.86 -5.69 17.14
CA TYR A 249 -3.21 -5.73 15.73
C TYR A 249 -1.98 -5.64 14.81
N ARG A 250 -0.98 -4.82 15.15
CA ARG A 250 0.30 -4.79 14.42
C ARG A 250 1.04 -6.12 14.47
N LYS A 251 1.03 -6.82 15.61
CA LYS A 251 1.60 -8.17 15.71
C LYS A 251 0.92 -9.14 14.74
N ILE A 252 -0.42 -9.07 14.60
CA ILE A 252 -1.15 -9.85 13.60
C ILE A 252 -0.66 -9.54 12.19
N MET A 253 -0.54 -8.25 11.83
CA MET A 253 -0.06 -7.85 10.51
C MET A 253 1.36 -8.34 10.23
N HIS A 254 2.25 -8.24 11.22
CA HIS A 254 3.62 -8.75 11.10
C HIS A 254 3.67 -10.28 10.88
N LEU A 255 2.81 -11.03 11.56
CA LEU A 255 2.67 -12.48 11.34
C LEU A 255 2.17 -12.78 9.92
N ILE A 256 1.26 -11.97 9.38
CA ILE A 256 0.78 -12.11 8.00
C ILE A 256 1.92 -11.84 7.01
N GLU A 257 2.72 -10.79 7.21
CA GLU A 257 3.88 -10.46 6.37
C GLU A 257 4.93 -11.59 6.35
N GLN A 258 5.13 -12.24 7.49
CA GLN A 258 5.98 -13.43 7.61
C GLN A 258 5.35 -14.71 7.06
N ASN A 259 4.15 -14.63 6.46
CA ASN A 259 3.34 -15.76 6.02
C ASN A 259 3.03 -16.78 7.14
N ASN A 260 3.12 -16.36 8.40
CA ASN A 260 2.73 -17.16 9.57
C ASN A 260 1.22 -17.01 9.83
N LEU A 261 0.43 -17.51 8.89
CA LEU A 261 -1.02 -17.36 8.86
C LEU A 261 -1.72 -18.06 10.04
N THR A 262 -1.15 -19.16 10.53
CA THR A 262 -1.71 -19.91 11.68
C THR A 262 -1.65 -19.09 12.96
N SER A 263 -0.48 -18.53 13.29
CA SER A 263 -0.34 -17.66 14.47
C SER A 263 -1.12 -16.36 14.31
N ALA A 264 -1.13 -15.77 13.11
CA ALA A 264 -1.92 -14.57 12.81
C ALA A 264 -3.41 -14.78 13.09
N ARG A 265 -3.97 -15.92 12.63
CA ARG A 265 -5.35 -16.30 12.88
C ARG A 265 -5.64 -16.50 14.36
N ALA A 266 -4.81 -17.25 15.07
CA ALA A 266 -5.00 -17.53 16.49
C ALA A 266 -5.03 -16.24 17.33
N LEU A 267 -4.07 -15.34 17.10
CA LEU A 267 -4.02 -14.04 17.78
C LEU A 267 -5.21 -13.16 17.39
N GLY A 268 -5.57 -13.13 16.11
CA GLY A 268 -6.72 -12.36 15.64
C GLY A 268 -8.04 -12.85 16.21
N GLU A 269 -8.26 -14.16 16.32
CA GLU A 269 -9.46 -14.75 16.94
C GLU A 269 -9.53 -14.46 18.45
N GLN A 270 -8.39 -14.44 19.15
CA GLN A 270 -8.33 -14.01 20.54
C GLN A 270 -8.71 -12.53 20.68
N LEU A 271 -8.15 -11.66 19.83
CA LEU A 271 -8.43 -10.23 19.84
C LEU A 271 -9.90 -9.93 19.50
N LEU A 272 -10.50 -10.76 18.64
CA LEU A 272 -11.90 -10.65 18.24
C LEU A 272 -12.87 -10.91 19.39
N LYS A 273 -12.51 -11.78 20.34
CA LYS A 273 -13.31 -12.04 21.54
C LYS A 273 -13.43 -10.79 22.43
N GLN A 274 -12.38 -9.96 22.43
CA GLN A 274 -12.33 -8.72 23.22
C GLN A 274 -12.98 -7.56 22.46
N HIS A 275 -12.80 -7.51 21.14
CA HIS A 275 -13.27 -6.41 20.30
C HIS A 275 -14.08 -6.91 19.08
N PRO A 276 -15.27 -7.49 19.29
CA PRO A 276 -16.06 -8.13 18.22
C PRO A 276 -16.59 -7.14 17.17
N GLY A 277 -16.63 -5.84 17.49
CA GLY A 277 -17.16 -4.78 16.65
C GLY A 277 -16.16 -4.13 15.69
N ILE A 278 -14.88 -4.52 15.69
CA ILE A 278 -13.87 -3.84 14.86
C ILE A 278 -13.86 -4.43 13.44
N PRO A 279 -14.31 -3.68 12.40
CA PRO A 279 -14.46 -4.23 11.04
C PRO A 279 -13.14 -4.70 10.44
N ARG A 280 -12.05 -3.98 10.73
CA ARG A 280 -10.72 -4.28 10.18
C ARG A 280 -10.15 -5.61 10.68
N LEU A 281 -10.50 -6.03 11.90
CA LEU A 281 -10.04 -7.32 12.42
C LEU A 281 -10.71 -8.47 11.68
N HIS A 282 -12.02 -8.35 11.41
CA HIS A 282 -12.75 -9.31 10.57
C HIS A 282 -12.21 -9.34 9.13
N GLU A 283 -11.91 -8.18 8.55
CA GLU A 283 -11.28 -8.08 7.22
C GLU A 283 -9.94 -8.83 7.15
N SER A 284 -9.05 -8.62 8.13
CA SER A 284 -7.75 -9.31 8.17
C SER A 284 -7.91 -10.81 8.36
N LEU A 285 -8.82 -11.25 9.25
CA LEU A 285 -9.11 -12.68 9.43
C LEU A 285 -9.75 -13.32 8.18
N SER A 286 -10.55 -12.57 7.43
CA SER A 286 -11.09 -13.02 6.13
C SER A 286 -9.96 -13.26 5.12
N GLY A 287 -9.02 -12.33 4.99
CA GLY A 287 -7.85 -12.48 4.13
C GLY A 287 -6.93 -13.64 4.55
N VAL A 288 -6.69 -13.80 5.86
CA VAL A 288 -5.91 -14.93 6.40
C VAL A 288 -6.57 -16.26 6.09
N ALA A 289 -7.89 -16.39 6.34
CA ALA A 289 -8.63 -17.60 6.04
C ALA A 289 -8.65 -17.91 4.54
N LEU A 290 -8.77 -16.89 3.68
CA LEU A 290 -8.69 -17.05 2.24
C LEU A 290 -7.34 -17.61 1.79
N ASN A 291 -6.23 -17.08 2.31
CA ASN A 291 -4.88 -17.57 2.00
C ASN A 291 -4.65 -19.01 2.50
N GLN A 292 -5.32 -19.40 3.59
CA GLN A 292 -5.34 -20.77 4.09
C GLN A 292 -6.28 -21.70 3.31
N LYS A 293 -7.03 -21.18 2.32
CA LYS A 293 -8.10 -21.88 1.59
C LYS A 293 -9.24 -22.36 2.50
N ASP A 294 -9.40 -21.77 3.67
CA ASP A 294 -10.54 -21.97 4.57
C ASP A 294 -11.68 -21.03 4.16
N TYR A 295 -12.29 -21.36 3.02
CA TYR A 295 -13.33 -20.53 2.41
C TYR A 295 -14.56 -20.32 3.32
N PRO A 296 -15.04 -21.31 4.10
CA PRO A 296 -16.15 -21.08 5.04
C PRO A 296 -15.86 -19.97 6.06
N ASN A 297 -14.66 -19.96 6.66
CA ASN A 297 -14.30 -18.89 7.59
C ASN A 297 -13.99 -17.57 6.88
N ALA A 298 -13.39 -17.60 5.68
CA ALA A 298 -13.17 -16.41 4.88
C ALA A 298 -14.49 -15.67 4.59
N ILE A 299 -15.54 -16.43 4.24
CA ILE A 299 -16.90 -15.92 4.04
C ILE A 299 -17.47 -15.35 5.34
N ARG A 300 -17.47 -16.14 6.43
CA ARG A 300 -18.02 -15.71 7.73
C ARG A 300 -17.39 -14.41 8.24
N TYR A 301 -16.06 -14.29 8.18
CA TYR A 301 -15.36 -13.08 8.60
C TYR A 301 -15.64 -11.91 7.64
N GLY A 302 -15.62 -12.15 6.32
CA GLY A 302 -15.86 -11.11 5.33
C GLY A 302 -17.28 -10.52 5.42
N GLU A 303 -18.31 -11.37 5.56
CA GLU A 303 -19.69 -10.93 5.74
C GLU A 303 -19.85 -10.08 7.01
N LYS A 304 -19.19 -10.48 8.11
CA LYS A 304 -19.21 -9.70 9.35
C LYS A 304 -18.49 -8.36 9.21
N ALA A 305 -17.36 -8.31 8.49
CA ALA A 305 -16.67 -7.07 8.18
C ALA A 305 -17.56 -6.11 7.38
N LEU A 306 -18.28 -6.60 6.36
CA LEU A 306 -19.21 -5.78 5.57
C LEU A 306 -20.46 -5.35 6.35
N ALA A 307 -20.98 -6.20 7.25
CA ALA A 307 -22.10 -5.83 8.12
C ALA A 307 -21.73 -4.66 9.05
N LEU A 308 -20.46 -4.57 9.47
CA LEU A 308 -19.96 -3.45 10.28
C LEU A 308 -19.58 -2.24 9.41
N LYS A 309 -18.98 -2.47 8.23
CA LYS A 309 -18.56 -1.41 7.31
C LYS A 309 -18.72 -1.85 5.83
N PRO A 310 -19.84 -1.51 5.17
CA PRO A 310 -20.17 -2.05 3.83
C PRO A 310 -19.24 -1.62 2.69
N GLY A 311 -18.54 -0.50 2.79
CA GLY A 311 -17.80 0.10 1.66
C GLY A 311 -16.37 -0.39 1.45
N ARG A 312 -16.04 -1.65 1.78
CA ARG A 312 -14.65 -2.15 1.75
C ARG A 312 -14.37 -2.98 0.50
N ILE A 313 -13.69 -2.36 -0.48
CA ILE A 313 -13.28 -2.97 -1.75
C ILE A 313 -12.56 -4.32 -1.55
N GLU A 314 -11.55 -4.36 -0.68
CA GLU A 314 -10.77 -5.59 -0.43
C GLU A 314 -11.62 -6.72 0.15
N VAL A 315 -12.59 -6.40 1.01
CA VAL A 315 -13.47 -7.43 1.60
C VAL A 315 -14.41 -8.01 0.55
N HIS A 316 -15.01 -7.17 -0.30
CA HIS A 316 -15.82 -7.65 -1.43
C HIS A 316 -15.00 -8.54 -2.37
N TYR A 317 -13.77 -8.14 -2.70
CA TYR A 317 -12.89 -8.95 -3.54
C TYR A 317 -12.60 -10.32 -2.90
N ASN A 318 -12.21 -10.34 -1.62
CA ASN A 318 -11.91 -11.58 -0.89
C ASN A 318 -13.12 -12.51 -0.78
N LEU A 319 -14.31 -11.96 -0.51
CA LEU A 319 -15.56 -12.72 -0.52
C LEU A 319 -15.86 -13.28 -1.91
N GLY A 320 -15.69 -12.49 -2.97
CA GLY A 320 -15.86 -12.95 -4.35
C GLY A 320 -14.99 -14.17 -4.67
N VAL A 321 -13.72 -14.12 -4.28
CA VAL A 321 -12.80 -15.27 -4.44
C VAL A 321 -13.25 -16.46 -3.60
N ALA A 322 -13.57 -16.25 -2.31
CA ALA A 322 -13.99 -17.34 -1.42
C ALA A 322 -15.28 -18.03 -1.90
N TYR A 323 -16.28 -17.28 -2.36
CA TYR A 323 -17.50 -17.84 -2.94
C TYR A 323 -17.21 -18.59 -4.24
N SER A 324 -16.36 -18.04 -5.12
CA SER A 324 -16.02 -18.67 -6.39
C SER A 324 -15.33 -20.03 -6.18
N GLU A 325 -14.36 -20.08 -5.28
CA GLU A 325 -13.65 -21.32 -4.91
C GLU A 325 -14.56 -22.32 -4.16
N SER A 326 -15.61 -21.85 -3.49
CA SER A 326 -16.64 -22.70 -2.87
C SER A 326 -17.74 -23.13 -3.85
N GLY A 327 -17.63 -22.79 -5.14
CA GLY A 327 -18.63 -23.10 -6.17
C GLY A 327 -19.89 -22.23 -6.13
N GLN A 328 -19.97 -21.24 -5.25
CA GLN A 328 -21.07 -20.29 -5.12
C GLN A 328 -20.92 -19.13 -6.12
N ASN A 329 -20.87 -19.48 -7.42
CA ASN A 329 -20.46 -18.55 -8.49
C ASN A 329 -21.38 -17.33 -8.65
N GLU A 330 -22.68 -17.46 -8.33
CA GLU A 330 -23.62 -16.34 -8.39
C GLU A 330 -23.34 -15.31 -7.27
N ALA A 331 -23.06 -15.79 -6.05
CA ALA A 331 -22.63 -14.94 -4.96
C ALA A 331 -21.27 -14.29 -5.27
N ALA A 332 -20.34 -15.03 -5.86
CA ALA A 332 -19.05 -14.50 -6.30
C ALA A 332 -19.21 -13.33 -7.29
N ALA A 333 -20.04 -13.51 -8.31
CA ALA A 333 -20.31 -12.47 -9.31
C ALA A 333 -20.84 -11.17 -8.67
N ARG A 334 -21.82 -11.27 -7.77
CA ARG A 334 -22.34 -10.10 -7.03
C ARG A 334 -21.26 -9.35 -6.26
N GLN A 335 -20.34 -10.06 -5.62
CA GLN A 335 -19.26 -9.42 -4.88
C GLN A 335 -18.26 -8.72 -5.81
N PHE A 336 -17.93 -9.32 -6.95
CA PHE A 336 -17.04 -8.70 -7.95
C PHE A 336 -17.68 -7.50 -8.65
N GLU A 337 -18.98 -7.55 -8.95
CA GLU A 337 -19.76 -6.39 -9.44
C GLU A 337 -19.67 -5.24 -8.44
N ARG A 338 -19.87 -5.53 -7.14
CA ARG A 338 -19.74 -4.51 -6.09
C ARG A 338 -18.34 -3.92 -5.99
N VAL A 339 -17.29 -4.69 -6.27
CA VAL A 339 -15.92 -4.16 -6.36
C VAL A 339 -15.82 -3.13 -7.49
N LEU A 340 -16.36 -3.43 -8.68
CA LEU A 340 -16.31 -2.50 -9.82
C LEU A 340 -17.10 -1.21 -9.55
N GLU A 341 -18.24 -1.30 -8.87
CA GLU A 341 -19.05 -0.15 -8.45
C GLU A 341 -18.33 0.77 -7.46
N LEU A 342 -17.52 0.19 -6.57
CA LEU A 342 -16.80 0.95 -5.53
C LEU A 342 -15.47 1.54 -6.03
N MET A 343 -14.93 1.05 -7.16
CA MET A 343 -13.65 1.50 -7.70
C MET A 343 -13.81 2.76 -8.56
N PRO A 344 -13.17 3.89 -8.21
CA PRO A 344 -13.16 5.07 -9.07
C PRO A 344 -12.58 4.76 -10.46
N GLU A 345 -13.27 5.18 -11.53
CA GLU A 345 -12.92 4.85 -12.92
C GLU A 345 -11.59 5.46 -13.38
N ASP A 346 -11.28 6.66 -12.92
CA ASP A 346 -10.13 7.49 -13.31
C ASP A 346 -8.86 7.21 -12.49
N GLN A 347 -8.96 6.39 -11.45
CA GLN A 347 -7.82 6.11 -10.57
C GLN A 347 -6.95 4.97 -11.10
N ALA A 348 -5.82 5.36 -11.71
CA ALA A 348 -4.80 4.43 -12.22
C ALA A 348 -4.32 3.40 -11.17
N THR A 349 -4.35 3.71 -9.87
CA THR A 349 -3.99 2.78 -8.80
C THR A 349 -4.85 1.51 -8.80
N PHE A 350 -6.10 1.59 -9.27
CA PHE A 350 -7.00 0.45 -9.35
C PHE A 350 -6.91 -0.33 -10.66
N LEU A 351 -6.13 0.11 -11.65
CA LEU A 351 -6.09 -0.52 -12.97
C LEU A 351 -5.78 -2.02 -12.90
N ALA A 352 -4.73 -2.40 -12.16
CA ALA A 352 -4.36 -3.81 -11.99
C ALA A 352 -5.47 -4.63 -11.31
N LYS A 353 -6.12 -4.05 -10.30
CA LYS A 353 -7.21 -4.74 -9.61
C LYS A 353 -8.49 -4.81 -10.45
N ARG A 354 -8.78 -3.80 -11.26
CA ARG A 354 -9.91 -3.79 -12.21
C ARG A 354 -9.76 -4.92 -13.23
N VAL A 355 -8.57 -5.12 -13.78
CA VAL A 355 -8.25 -6.27 -14.64
C VAL A 355 -8.48 -7.60 -13.91
N GLN A 356 -7.99 -7.72 -12.66
CA GLN A 356 -8.20 -8.93 -11.86
C GLN A 356 -9.69 -9.21 -11.63
N VAL A 357 -10.48 -8.18 -11.29
CA VAL A 357 -11.91 -8.29 -11.01
C VAL A 357 -12.71 -8.66 -12.25
N HIS A 358 -12.48 -8.01 -13.39
CA HIS A 358 -13.13 -8.41 -14.66
C HIS A 358 -12.81 -9.87 -15.02
N ASN A 359 -11.56 -10.31 -14.85
CA ASN A 359 -11.21 -11.71 -15.08
C ASN A 359 -11.96 -12.66 -14.13
N GLN A 360 -12.01 -12.36 -12.83
CA GLN A 360 -12.70 -13.22 -11.86
C GLN A 360 -14.22 -13.21 -12.04
N LEU A 361 -14.81 -12.08 -12.43
CA LEU A 361 -16.22 -11.97 -12.78
C LEU A 361 -16.54 -12.78 -14.04
N GLY A 362 -15.70 -12.69 -15.07
CA GLY A 362 -15.83 -13.50 -16.28
C GLY A 362 -15.74 -15.00 -16.00
N VAL A 363 -14.80 -15.44 -15.16
CA VAL A 363 -14.71 -16.84 -14.70
C VAL A 363 -15.97 -17.25 -13.95
N SER A 364 -16.49 -16.40 -13.06
CA SER A 364 -17.70 -16.68 -12.28
C SER A 364 -18.94 -16.81 -13.16
N TYR A 365 -19.07 -16.00 -14.22
CA TYR A 365 -20.13 -16.14 -15.21
C TYR A 365 -19.97 -17.40 -16.09
N ALA A 366 -18.75 -17.71 -16.54
CA ALA A 366 -18.49 -18.91 -17.32
C ALA A 366 -18.85 -20.19 -16.55
N ARG A 367 -18.55 -20.25 -15.24
CA ARG A 367 -18.96 -21.34 -14.35
C ARG A 367 -20.48 -21.44 -14.14
N GLN A 368 -21.21 -20.34 -14.37
CA GLN A 368 -22.68 -20.31 -14.39
C GLN A 368 -23.26 -20.59 -15.79
N THR A 369 -22.43 -20.95 -16.78
CA THR A 369 -22.80 -21.11 -18.20
C THR A 369 -23.29 -19.82 -18.90
N LYS A 370 -23.08 -18.64 -18.28
CA LYS A 370 -23.40 -17.33 -18.83
C LYS A 370 -22.22 -16.81 -19.68
N PHE A 371 -21.99 -17.46 -20.81
CA PHE A 371 -20.81 -17.21 -21.65
C PHE A 371 -20.84 -15.85 -22.36
N ASP A 372 -22.02 -15.34 -22.67
CA ASP A 372 -22.25 -14.00 -23.19
C ASP A 372 -21.68 -12.93 -22.25
N LEU A 373 -22.03 -13.00 -20.97
CA LEU A 373 -21.51 -12.09 -19.94
C LEU A 373 -20.02 -12.34 -19.70
N ALA A 374 -19.57 -13.59 -19.69
CA ALA A 374 -18.16 -13.92 -19.49
C ALA A 374 -17.26 -13.29 -20.57
N ILE A 375 -17.66 -13.39 -21.84
CA ILE A 375 -16.93 -12.81 -22.98
C ILE A 375 -16.83 -11.29 -22.85
N ILE A 376 -17.91 -10.61 -22.45
CA ILE A 376 -17.90 -9.17 -22.20
C ILE A 376 -16.82 -8.82 -21.17
N GLN A 377 -16.81 -9.51 -20.03
CA GLN A 377 -15.84 -9.23 -18.97
C GLN A 377 -14.39 -9.52 -19.40
N PHE A 378 -14.15 -10.61 -20.13
CA PHE A 378 -12.81 -10.90 -20.66
C PHE A 378 -12.37 -9.85 -21.69
N LYS A 379 -13.27 -9.32 -22.53
CA LYS A 379 -12.96 -8.21 -23.44
C LYS A 379 -12.60 -6.93 -22.68
N GLU A 380 -13.27 -6.63 -21.56
CA GLU A 380 -12.88 -5.50 -20.69
C GLU A 380 -11.44 -5.64 -20.15
N THR A 381 -10.99 -6.85 -19.81
CA THR A 381 -9.59 -7.05 -19.37
C THR A 381 -8.57 -6.64 -20.45
N LEU A 382 -8.87 -6.91 -21.72
CA LEU A 382 -7.99 -6.60 -22.85
C LEU A 382 -8.08 -5.14 -23.28
N LYS A 383 -9.22 -4.46 -23.09
CA LYS A 383 -9.32 -3.01 -23.25
C LYS A 383 -8.40 -2.28 -22.29
N LEU A 384 -8.36 -2.74 -21.02
CA LEU A 384 -7.53 -2.15 -19.97
C LEU A 384 -6.04 -2.50 -20.14
N ASN A 385 -5.73 -3.71 -20.58
CA ASN A 385 -4.36 -4.12 -20.87
C ASN A 385 -4.29 -5.11 -22.05
N PRO A 386 -4.03 -4.61 -23.27
CA PRO A 386 -4.09 -5.42 -24.50
C PRO A 386 -3.00 -6.48 -24.63
N GLN A 387 -1.89 -6.37 -23.87
CA GLN A 387 -0.71 -7.23 -24.04
C GLN A 387 -0.50 -8.20 -22.87
N GLN A 388 -1.58 -8.70 -22.27
CA GLN A 388 -1.49 -9.75 -21.25
C GLN A 388 -1.75 -11.14 -21.84
N PRO A 389 -0.72 -12.00 -21.97
CA PRO A 389 -0.86 -13.34 -22.57
C PRO A 389 -1.93 -14.20 -21.89
N ARG A 390 -2.04 -14.11 -20.55
CA ARG A 390 -3.03 -14.85 -19.79
C ARG A 390 -4.46 -14.45 -20.17
N MET A 391 -4.75 -13.15 -20.31
CA MET A 391 -6.09 -12.66 -20.63
C MET A 391 -6.46 -12.96 -22.09
N LEU A 392 -5.51 -12.79 -23.01
CA LEU A 392 -5.66 -13.19 -24.41
C LEU A 392 -6.02 -14.68 -24.53
N ASN A 393 -5.29 -15.52 -23.79
CA ASN A 393 -5.53 -16.96 -23.75
C ASN A 393 -6.89 -17.32 -23.14
N THR A 394 -7.31 -16.65 -22.05
CA THR A 394 -8.61 -16.88 -21.42
C THR A 394 -9.74 -16.60 -22.42
N LEU A 395 -9.73 -15.44 -23.09
CA LEU A 395 -10.75 -15.08 -24.06
C LEU A 395 -10.74 -16.04 -25.28
N ALA A 396 -9.56 -16.35 -25.83
CA ALA A 396 -9.43 -17.28 -26.95
C ALA A 396 -9.97 -18.68 -26.61
N TRP A 397 -9.66 -19.20 -25.42
CA TRP A 397 -10.19 -20.47 -24.96
C TRP A 397 -11.72 -20.44 -24.85
N THR A 398 -12.27 -19.38 -24.27
CA THR A 398 -13.72 -19.20 -24.13
C THR A 398 -14.44 -19.13 -25.47
N LEU A 399 -13.92 -18.39 -26.44
CA LEU A 399 -14.51 -18.23 -27.78
C LEU A 399 -14.53 -19.52 -28.62
N VAL A 400 -13.71 -20.51 -28.28
CA VAL A 400 -13.69 -21.80 -28.99
C VAL A 400 -14.42 -22.91 -28.22
N ASN A 401 -14.41 -22.85 -26.89
CA ASN A 401 -14.94 -23.92 -26.05
C ASN A 401 -16.32 -23.63 -25.45
N CYS A 402 -16.91 -22.44 -25.64
CA CYS A 402 -18.25 -22.17 -25.11
C CYS A 402 -19.28 -23.14 -25.74
N PRO A 403 -20.24 -23.69 -24.98
CA PRO A 403 -21.26 -24.60 -25.52
C PRO A 403 -22.16 -23.95 -26.58
N ASP A 404 -22.43 -22.66 -26.43
CA ASP A 404 -23.25 -21.89 -27.37
C ASP A 404 -22.47 -21.58 -28.65
N GLN A 405 -22.93 -22.12 -29.78
CA GLN A 405 -22.32 -21.93 -31.10
C GLN A 405 -22.44 -20.48 -31.59
N ALA A 406 -23.48 -19.74 -31.19
CA ALA A 406 -23.67 -18.36 -31.62
C ALA A 406 -22.65 -17.39 -31.01
N LEU A 407 -22.04 -17.79 -29.88
CA LEU A 407 -21.00 -17.02 -29.20
C LEU A 407 -19.59 -17.43 -29.62
N ARG A 408 -19.43 -18.52 -30.39
CA ARG A 408 -18.12 -18.96 -30.84
C ARG A 408 -17.60 -18.06 -31.94
N ASP A 409 -16.35 -17.67 -31.82
CA ASP A 409 -15.63 -16.98 -32.87
C ASP A 409 -14.20 -17.54 -32.98
N PRO A 410 -14.01 -18.66 -33.70
CA PRO A 410 -12.69 -19.24 -33.90
C PRO A 410 -11.71 -18.30 -34.64
N SER A 411 -12.22 -17.33 -35.41
CA SER A 411 -11.38 -16.37 -36.14
C SER A 411 -10.79 -15.31 -35.19
N GLU A 412 -11.63 -14.72 -34.33
CA GLU A 412 -11.17 -13.82 -33.26
C GLU A 412 -10.24 -14.58 -32.30
N ALA A 413 -10.60 -15.81 -31.92
CA ALA A 413 -9.80 -16.64 -31.03
C ALA A 413 -8.41 -16.96 -31.60
N LEU A 414 -8.27 -17.12 -32.92
CA LEU A 414 -6.99 -17.39 -33.57
C LEU A 414 -6.02 -16.22 -33.39
N ALA A 415 -6.47 -15.00 -33.67
CA ALA A 415 -5.66 -13.80 -33.50
C ALA A 415 -5.18 -13.64 -32.05
N LEU A 416 -6.10 -13.83 -31.09
CA LEU A 416 -5.80 -13.75 -29.65
C LEU A 416 -4.81 -14.83 -29.19
N ALA A 417 -5.03 -16.08 -29.60
CA ALA A 417 -4.15 -17.21 -29.23
C ALA A 417 -2.76 -17.07 -29.84
N GLN A 418 -2.65 -16.67 -31.11
CA GLN A 418 -1.38 -16.38 -31.77
C GLN A 418 -0.62 -15.26 -31.07
N GLN A 419 -1.31 -14.18 -30.69
CA GLN A 419 -0.71 -13.07 -29.94
C GLN A 419 -0.20 -13.53 -28.56
N ALA A 420 -0.98 -14.32 -27.82
CA ALA A 420 -0.56 -14.90 -26.53
C ALA A 420 0.69 -15.79 -26.67
N CYS A 421 0.74 -16.61 -27.72
CA CYS A 421 1.92 -17.40 -28.05
C CYS A 421 3.12 -16.54 -28.45
N ALA A 422 2.94 -15.50 -29.27
CA ALA A 422 4.02 -14.61 -29.70
C ALA A 422 4.66 -13.89 -28.51
N LEU A 423 3.86 -13.31 -27.62
CA LEU A 423 4.32 -12.63 -26.40
C LEU A 423 5.09 -13.55 -25.45
N THR A 424 4.83 -14.86 -25.49
CA THR A 424 5.55 -15.88 -24.69
C THR A 424 6.61 -16.65 -25.48
N GLN A 425 6.92 -16.21 -26.70
CA GLN A 425 7.82 -16.91 -27.63
C GLN A 425 7.46 -18.40 -27.81
N SER A 426 6.17 -18.72 -27.68
CA SER A 426 5.63 -20.07 -27.73
C SER A 426 6.28 -21.04 -26.73
N ARG A 427 6.63 -20.57 -25.52
CA ARG A 427 7.23 -21.39 -24.44
C ARG A 427 6.25 -21.77 -23.34
N HIS A 428 4.96 -21.47 -23.52
CA HIS A 428 3.92 -21.76 -22.55
C HIS A 428 2.97 -22.88 -23.07
N PRO A 429 3.00 -24.10 -22.49
CA PRO A 429 2.28 -25.25 -23.04
C PRO A 429 0.75 -25.06 -23.01
N VAL A 430 0.21 -24.39 -22.00
CA VAL A 430 -1.24 -24.09 -21.94
C VAL A 430 -1.68 -23.16 -23.07
N TYR A 431 -0.83 -22.23 -23.51
CA TYR A 431 -1.20 -21.28 -24.57
C TYR A 431 -1.13 -21.95 -25.94
N LEU A 432 -0.16 -22.83 -26.14
CA LEU A 432 -0.11 -23.69 -27.31
C LEU A 432 -1.29 -24.67 -27.35
N ASN A 433 -1.71 -25.21 -26.21
CA ASN A 433 -2.91 -26.04 -26.13
C ASN A 433 -4.16 -25.27 -26.59
N THR A 434 -4.34 -24.03 -26.16
CA THR A 434 -5.44 -23.18 -26.63
C THR A 434 -5.33 -22.91 -28.13
N LEU A 435 -4.14 -22.58 -28.64
CA LEU A 435 -3.92 -22.38 -30.07
C LEU A 435 -4.22 -23.63 -30.90
N ALA A 436 -3.84 -24.82 -30.42
CA ALA A 436 -4.16 -26.08 -31.06
C ALA A 436 -5.68 -26.34 -31.13
N ALA A 437 -6.40 -26.08 -30.03
CA ALA A 437 -7.85 -26.18 -30.00
C ALA A 437 -8.51 -25.19 -30.97
N VAL A 438 -7.95 -23.99 -31.14
CA VAL A 438 -8.44 -23.02 -32.14
C VAL A 438 -8.22 -23.54 -33.56
N TYR A 439 -7.04 -24.10 -33.87
CA TYR A 439 -6.79 -24.70 -35.18
C TYR A 439 -7.73 -25.86 -35.47
N GLU A 440 -8.00 -26.72 -34.48
CA GLU A 440 -8.97 -27.80 -34.61
C GLU A 440 -10.38 -27.28 -34.93
N ALA A 441 -10.83 -26.23 -34.23
CA ALA A 441 -12.13 -25.59 -34.48
C ALA A 441 -12.23 -24.92 -35.87
N LEU A 442 -11.08 -24.60 -36.49
CA LEU A 442 -10.97 -24.09 -37.85
C LEU A 442 -10.71 -25.19 -38.89
N HIS A 443 -10.71 -26.46 -38.48
CA HIS A 443 -10.37 -27.61 -39.33
C HIS A 443 -8.93 -27.60 -39.89
N HIS A 444 -8.02 -26.85 -39.26
CA HIS A 444 -6.59 -26.81 -39.58
C HIS A 444 -5.84 -27.93 -38.81
N PHE A 445 -6.17 -29.19 -39.13
CA PHE A 445 -5.74 -30.35 -38.34
C PHE A 445 -4.21 -30.56 -38.32
N GLU A 446 -3.50 -30.22 -39.40
CA GLU A 446 -2.04 -30.32 -39.43
C GLU A 446 -1.36 -29.34 -38.45
N GLU A 447 -1.79 -28.08 -38.46
CA GLU A 447 -1.31 -27.05 -37.55
C GLU A 447 -1.68 -27.36 -36.10
N ALA A 448 -2.88 -27.90 -35.87
CA ALA A 448 -3.31 -28.37 -34.56
C ALA A 448 -2.36 -29.47 -34.03
N ALA A 449 -2.06 -30.48 -34.84
CA ALA A 449 -1.16 -31.58 -34.46
C ALA A 449 0.27 -31.09 -34.15
N LYS A 450 0.87 -30.28 -35.04
CA LYS A 450 2.22 -29.70 -34.83
C LYS A 450 2.28 -28.84 -33.57
N THR A 451 1.23 -28.05 -33.32
CA THR A 451 1.15 -27.18 -32.12
C THR A 451 1.00 -28.01 -30.85
N THR A 452 0.21 -29.10 -30.90
CA THR A 452 -0.01 -30.03 -29.78
C THR A 452 1.27 -30.78 -29.43
N GLU A 453 2.04 -31.26 -30.43
CA GLU A 453 3.36 -31.88 -30.22
C GLU A 453 4.33 -30.95 -29.50
N LYS A 454 4.38 -29.68 -29.92
CA LYS A 454 5.20 -28.66 -29.24
C LYS A 454 4.73 -28.40 -27.82
N ALA A 455 3.41 -28.32 -27.59
CA ALA A 455 2.85 -28.16 -26.25
C ALA A 455 3.20 -29.34 -25.34
N LEU A 456 3.13 -30.56 -25.88
CA LEU A 456 3.40 -31.81 -25.18
C LEU A 456 4.87 -31.90 -24.75
N ALA A 457 5.81 -31.59 -25.65
CA ALA A 457 7.24 -31.57 -25.33
C ALA A 457 7.56 -30.57 -24.21
N LEU A 458 6.92 -29.40 -24.22
CA LEU A 458 7.08 -28.40 -23.16
C LEU A 458 6.43 -28.81 -21.84
N ALA A 459 5.29 -29.51 -21.87
CA ALA A 459 4.63 -30.04 -20.69
C ALA A 459 5.47 -31.16 -20.04
N GLN A 460 6.06 -32.05 -20.84
CA GLN A 460 6.99 -33.10 -20.39
C GLN A 460 8.24 -32.49 -19.75
N ALA A 461 8.83 -31.47 -20.38
CA ALA A 461 9.99 -30.76 -19.83
C ALA A 461 9.70 -30.05 -18.49
N LYS A 462 8.43 -29.75 -18.20
CA LYS A 462 7.96 -29.14 -16.94
C LYS A 462 7.39 -30.15 -15.94
N ASP A 463 7.41 -31.43 -16.26
CA ASP A 463 6.84 -32.52 -15.45
C ASP A 463 5.34 -32.33 -15.09
N ASP A 464 4.57 -31.69 -15.98
CA ASP A 464 3.13 -31.49 -15.81
C ASP A 464 2.35 -32.71 -16.34
N GLN A 465 2.34 -33.79 -15.54
CA GLN A 465 1.76 -35.08 -15.93
C GLN A 465 0.28 -35.00 -16.34
N ALA A 466 -0.49 -34.11 -15.71
CA ALA A 466 -1.91 -33.92 -16.03
C ALA A 466 -2.08 -33.33 -17.44
N LEU A 467 -1.28 -32.30 -17.77
CA LEU A 467 -1.32 -31.68 -19.09
C LEU A 467 -0.74 -32.61 -20.16
N VAL A 468 0.32 -33.37 -19.86
CA VAL A 468 0.88 -34.40 -20.75
C VAL A 468 -0.18 -35.43 -21.16
N THR A 469 -0.91 -35.98 -20.18
CA THR A 469 -1.96 -36.97 -20.44
C THR A 469 -3.05 -36.41 -21.35
N LYS A 470 -3.48 -35.17 -21.10
CA LYS A 470 -4.48 -34.48 -21.92
C LYS A 470 -4.00 -34.26 -23.36
N LEU A 471 -2.79 -33.71 -23.52
CA LEU A 471 -2.23 -33.39 -24.83
C LEU A 471 -1.93 -34.63 -25.65
N GLN A 472 -1.51 -35.74 -25.02
CA GLN A 472 -1.31 -37.01 -25.70
C GLN A 472 -2.63 -37.53 -26.28
N GLY A 473 -3.71 -37.50 -25.49
CA GLY A 473 -5.03 -37.91 -25.95
C GLY A 473 -5.55 -37.07 -27.11
N GLN A 474 -5.36 -35.74 -27.06
CA GLN A 474 -5.72 -34.85 -28.17
C GLN A 474 -4.88 -35.12 -29.42
N LEU A 475 -3.58 -35.33 -29.28
CA LEU A 475 -2.70 -35.63 -30.40
C LEU A 475 -3.08 -36.94 -31.10
N ASP A 476 -3.44 -37.98 -30.34
CA ASP A 476 -3.89 -39.26 -30.89
C ASP A 476 -5.21 -39.11 -31.66
N GLN A 477 -6.13 -38.27 -31.19
CA GLN A 477 -7.37 -37.93 -31.90
C GLN A 477 -7.09 -37.19 -33.22
N LEU A 478 -6.23 -36.16 -33.18
CA LEU A 478 -5.85 -35.39 -34.36
C LEU A 478 -5.16 -36.27 -35.41
N ARG A 479 -4.28 -37.19 -35.00
CA ARG A 479 -3.61 -38.14 -35.90
C ARG A 479 -4.60 -39.10 -36.57
N LYS A 480 -5.65 -39.53 -35.87
CA LYS A 480 -6.72 -40.33 -36.46
C LYS A 480 -7.51 -39.53 -37.50
N ALA A 481 -7.86 -38.29 -37.18
CA ALA A 481 -8.57 -37.40 -38.11
C ALA A 481 -7.75 -37.10 -39.38
N LEU A 482 -6.42 -36.97 -39.27
CA LEU A 482 -5.52 -36.81 -40.42
C LEU A 482 -5.36 -38.09 -41.26
N ALA A 483 -5.57 -39.26 -40.67
CA ALA A 483 -5.42 -40.56 -41.34
C ALA A 483 -6.70 -41.02 -42.07
N ASP A 484 -7.87 -40.47 -41.73
CA ASP A 484 -9.15 -40.80 -42.36
C ASP A 484 -9.88 -39.52 -42.80
N PRO A 485 -9.55 -38.96 -43.99
CA PRO A 485 -10.04 -37.65 -44.44
C PRO A 485 -11.49 -37.64 -44.97
N ASN A 486 -12.28 -38.70 -44.70
CA ASN A 486 -13.63 -38.88 -45.24
C ASN A 486 -14.73 -38.20 -44.43
#